data_AF-A0A0J7KTX0-F1
#
_entry.id   AF-A0A0J7KTX0-F1
#
_cell.length_a   1.000
_cell.length_b   1.000
_cell.length_c   1.000
_cell.angle_alpha   90.00
_cell.angle_beta   90.00
_cell.angle_gamma   90.00
#
_symmetry.space_group_name_H-M   'P 1'
#
loop_
_entity.id
_entity.type
_entity.pdbx_description
1 polymer ?
#
loop_
_entity_poly.entity_id
_entity_poly.type
_entity_poly.pdbx_seq_one_letter_code
_entity_poly.pdbx_strand_id
1 'polypeptide(L)'
;MNVAMNFSNGPSDIDEEAQNELTIKCQNQIKDAFKEVIYTPRKTQEPISINNFDKWNRYDGTLFLEPARETLRKSNIYRLHKALELNKEDDKLEETIKHLLELEILAHENPSETSIKPVYCKLCLTEVRGIINLRAHLCSEEHTTKQRMIDTTAEFGEDLQSLLTKLRL
;
A
#
# COMPACT_ATOMS: atom_id res chain seq x y z
N MET A 1 25.12 10.46 18.15
CA MET A 1 23.91 9.70 18.53
C MET A 1 24.24 9.07 19.88
N ASN A 2 23.63 9.56 20.97
CA ASN A 2 23.91 9.04 22.31
C ASN A 2 22.79 8.06 22.66
N VAL A 3 23.12 6.78 22.74
CA VAL A 3 22.17 5.72 23.11
C VAL A 3 22.25 5.56 24.62
N ALA A 4 21.22 6.03 25.33
CA ALA A 4 21.12 5.82 26.76
C ALA A 4 20.73 4.36 27.04
N MET A 5 21.61 3.62 27.72
CA MET A 5 21.34 2.27 28.18
C MET A 5 20.74 2.36 29.59
N ASN A 6 19.50 1.92 29.75
CA ASN A 6 18.81 1.94 31.04
C ASN A 6 19.10 0.62 31.78
N PHE A 7 20.05 0.63 32.71
CA PHE A 7 20.31 -0.53 33.56
C PHE A 7 19.32 -0.51 34.73
N SER A 8 18.46 -1.52 34.82
CA SER A 8 17.54 -1.68 35.94
C SER A 8 18.31 -1.85 37.25
N ASN A 9 18.02 -1.00 38.23
CA ASN A 9 18.60 -0.99 39.58
C ASN A 9 18.58 -2.37 40.25
N GLY A 10 19.69 -3.11 40.13
CA GLY A 10 20.04 -4.26 40.95
C GLY A 10 20.93 -3.85 42.13
N PRO A 11 21.14 -4.73 43.12
CA PRO A 11 21.68 -4.35 44.42
C PRO A 11 23.11 -3.79 44.33
N SER A 12 23.34 -2.83 45.21
CA SER A 12 24.37 -1.80 45.23
C SER A 12 25.78 -2.29 45.60
N ASP A 13 26.43 -3.08 44.76
CA ASP A 13 27.86 -3.41 44.89
C ASP A 13 28.50 -3.68 43.51
N ILE A 14 28.26 -2.81 42.53
CA ILE A 14 28.96 -2.90 41.23
C ILE A 14 29.68 -1.58 40.99
N ASP A 15 31.00 -1.67 40.83
CA ASP A 15 31.90 -0.57 40.51
C ASP A 15 31.36 0.27 39.33
N GLU A 16 30.92 1.50 39.64
CA GLU A 16 30.32 2.42 38.68
C GLU A 16 31.28 2.74 37.53
N GLU A 17 32.59 2.71 37.79
CA GLU A 17 33.63 2.95 36.80
C GLU A 17 33.67 1.81 35.77
N ALA A 18 33.60 0.56 36.23
CA ALA A 18 33.52 -0.62 35.37
C ALA A 18 32.22 -0.66 34.53
N GLN A 19 31.07 -0.23 35.09
CA GLN A 19 29.82 -0.15 34.33
C GLN A 19 29.85 0.96 33.25
N ASN A 20 30.46 2.10 33.56
CA ASN A 20 30.65 3.17 32.59
C ASN A 20 31.58 2.74 31.46
N GLU A 21 32.67 2.03 31.77
CA GLU A 21 33.59 1.50 30.74
C GLU A 21 32.89 0.50 29.82
N LEU A 22 32.09 -0.42 30.37
CA LEU A 22 31.28 -1.37 29.59
C LEU A 22 30.26 -0.66 28.69
N THR A 23 29.63 0.40 29.20
CA THR A 23 28.67 1.20 28.44
C THR A 23 29.35 1.93 27.28
N ILE A 24 30.50 2.55 27.52
CA ILE A 24 31.30 3.23 26.48
C ILE A 24 31.74 2.23 25.41
N LYS A 25 32.19 1.03 25.82
CA LYS A 25 32.60 -0.03 24.89
C LYS A 25 31.44 -0.48 24.01
N CYS A 26 30.26 -0.70 24.58
CA CYS A 26 29.05 -1.06 23.83
C CYS A 26 28.64 0.04 22.84
N GLN A 27 28.61 1.30 23.28
CA GLN A 27 28.28 2.44 22.42
C GLN A 27 29.26 2.59 21.25
N ASN A 28 30.55 2.37 21.49
CA ASN A 28 31.58 2.39 20.44
C ASN A 28 31.39 1.24 19.45
N GLN A 29 31.10 0.02 19.91
CA GLN A 29 30.79 -1.11 19.04
C GLN A 29 29.60 -0.84 18.12
N ILE A 30 28.51 -0.29 18.66
CA ILE A 30 27.32 0.07 17.89
C ILE A 30 27.67 1.15 16.85
N LYS A 31 28.40 2.18 17.27
CA LYS A 31 28.83 3.28 16.40
C LYS A 31 29.71 2.79 15.25
N ASP A 32 30.63 1.87 15.52
CA ASP A 32 31.54 1.33 14.52
C ASP A 32 30.79 0.41 13.54
N ALA A 33 29.86 -0.43 14.03
CA ALA A 33 28.98 -1.23 13.16
C ALA A 33 28.14 -0.35 12.22
N PHE A 34 27.57 0.75 12.72
CA PHE A 34 26.83 1.69 11.88
C PHE A 34 27.73 2.37 10.85
N LYS A 35 28.96 2.75 11.22
CA LYS A 35 29.91 3.33 10.27
C LYS A 35 30.26 2.34 9.17
N GLU A 36 30.50 1.09 9.50
CA GLU A 36 30.75 0.05 8.52
C GLU A 36 29.56 -0.08 7.57
N VAL A 37 28.32 -0.13 8.05
CA VAL A 37 27.15 -0.29 7.17
C VAL A 37 26.86 0.95 6.32
N ILE A 38 26.98 2.16 6.89
CA ILE A 38 26.62 3.42 6.21
C ILE A 38 27.69 3.83 5.20
N TYR A 39 28.96 3.70 5.55
CA TYR A 39 30.07 4.15 4.72
C TYR A 39 30.68 3.06 3.85
N THR A 40 30.25 1.81 3.98
CA THR A 40 30.65 0.77 3.00
C THR A 40 30.05 1.11 1.64
N PRO A 41 30.89 1.27 0.60
CA PRO A 41 30.39 1.50 -0.75
C PRO A 41 29.56 0.29 -1.19
N ARG A 42 28.27 0.53 -1.46
CA ARG A 42 27.38 -0.52 -1.97
C ARG A 42 27.84 -0.91 -3.37
N LYS A 43 27.87 -2.21 -3.66
CA LYS A 43 28.06 -2.67 -5.03
C LYS A 43 26.92 -2.13 -5.89
N THR A 44 27.25 -1.54 -7.03
CA THR A 44 26.26 -1.15 -8.04
C THR A 44 25.48 -2.39 -8.44
N GLN A 45 24.18 -2.39 -8.14
CA GLN A 45 23.28 -3.42 -8.65
C GLN A 45 22.94 -3.05 -10.08
N GLU A 46 23.07 -3.99 -11.00
CA GLU A 46 22.57 -3.77 -12.35
C GLU A 46 21.04 -3.67 -12.31
N PRO A 47 20.45 -2.63 -12.91
CA PRO A 47 19.01 -2.53 -13.00
C PRO A 47 18.50 -3.68 -13.87
N ILE A 48 17.83 -4.62 -13.23
CA ILE A 48 17.13 -5.69 -13.94
C ILE A 48 15.89 -5.06 -14.57
N SER A 49 15.80 -5.08 -15.90
CA SER A 49 14.59 -4.65 -16.60
C SER A 49 13.48 -5.67 -16.32
N ILE A 50 12.57 -5.30 -15.42
CA ILE A 50 11.41 -6.12 -15.09
C ILE A 50 10.25 -5.64 -15.96
N ASN A 51 9.95 -6.37 -17.03
CA ASN A 51 8.86 -6.06 -17.97
C ASN A 51 7.43 -6.12 -17.36
N ASN A 52 7.29 -6.33 -16.04
CA ASN A 52 6.00 -6.58 -15.37
C ASN A 52 5.90 -5.77 -14.06
N PHE A 53 6.19 -4.47 -14.11
CA PHE A 53 6.12 -3.56 -12.94
C PHE A 53 4.67 -3.35 -12.44
N ASP A 54 3.69 -3.76 -13.23
CA ASP A 54 2.25 -3.67 -12.98
C ASP A 54 1.68 -4.82 -12.12
N LYS A 55 2.45 -5.88 -11.87
CA LYS A 55 1.95 -7.10 -11.20
C LYS A 55 2.57 -7.30 -9.82
N TRP A 56 1.79 -7.05 -8.78
CA TRP A 56 2.13 -7.39 -7.41
C TRP A 56 2.12 -8.92 -7.22
N ASN A 57 2.94 -9.44 -6.29
CA ASN A 57 2.94 -10.84 -5.84
C ASN A 57 3.60 -11.89 -6.78
N ARG A 58 4.83 -11.64 -7.24
CA ARG A 58 5.64 -12.61 -8.05
C ARG A 58 6.85 -13.23 -7.34
N TYR A 59 7.06 -12.93 -6.06
CA TYR A 59 8.14 -13.58 -5.33
C TYR A 59 7.83 -15.07 -5.19
N ASP A 60 8.81 -15.90 -5.52
CA ASP A 60 8.73 -17.33 -5.26
C ASP A 60 8.55 -17.53 -3.75
N GLY A 61 7.45 -18.19 -3.38
CA GLY A 61 7.10 -18.43 -1.98
C GLY A 61 8.18 -19.17 -1.20
N THR A 62 9.04 -19.90 -1.91
CA THR A 62 10.18 -20.61 -1.33
C THR A 62 11.33 -19.70 -0.92
N LEU A 63 11.36 -18.44 -1.41
CA LEU A 63 12.32 -17.41 -1.01
C LEU A 63 11.87 -16.67 0.26
N PHE A 64 10.63 -16.86 0.70
CA PHE A 64 10.19 -16.29 1.96
C PHE A 64 10.84 -17.03 3.12
N LEU A 65 11.53 -16.26 3.97
CA LEU A 65 12.05 -16.78 5.22
C LEU A 65 10.86 -17.21 6.09
N GLU A 66 10.85 -18.46 6.54
CA GLU A 66 9.88 -18.89 7.54
C GLU A 66 10.03 -18.01 8.79
N PRO A 67 8.94 -17.37 9.27
CA PRO A 67 9.01 -16.59 10.49
C PRO A 67 9.52 -17.47 11.63
N ALA A 68 10.53 -17.01 12.37
CA ALA A 68 10.95 -17.66 13.60
C ALA A 68 9.71 -17.89 14.49
N ARG A 69 9.52 -19.13 14.95
CA ARG A 69 8.27 -19.67 15.56
C ARG A 69 7.63 -18.80 16.66
N GLU A 70 8.34 -17.82 17.20
CA GLU A 70 7.89 -16.90 18.25
C GLU A 70 6.99 -15.74 17.78
N THR A 71 6.97 -15.41 16.49
CA THR A 71 6.11 -14.32 15.96
C THR A 71 4.68 -14.76 15.60
N LEU A 72 4.36 -16.06 15.71
CA LEU A 72 3.03 -16.62 15.45
C LEU A 72 1.96 -16.23 16.49
N ARG A 73 2.35 -15.62 17.62
CA ARG A 73 1.36 -15.03 18.53
C ARG A 73 0.73 -13.81 17.83
N LYS A 74 -0.58 -13.90 17.54
CA LYS A 74 -1.42 -12.81 17.01
C LYS A 74 -1.26 -11.47 17.76
N SER A 75 -0.75 -11.47 18.99
CA SER A 75 -0.45 -10.28 19.78
C SER A 75 0.75 -9.47 19.27
N ASN A 76 1.64 -10.07 18.48
CA ASN A 76 2.91 -9.45 18.06
C ASN A 76 2.87 -8.95 16.61
N ILE A 77 1.76 -9.16 15.90
CA ILE A 77 1.54 -8.57 14.58
C ILE A 77 1.10 -7.13 14.81
N TYR A 78 2.03 -6.19 14.64
CA TYR A 78 1.72 -4.76 14.65
C TYR A 78 0.62 -4.48 13.63
N ARG A 79 -0.42 -3.73 14.05
CA ARG A 79 -1.58 -3.29 13.23
C ARG A 79 -1.22 -2.52 11.96
N LEU A 80 0.06 -2.24 11.73
CA LEU A 80 0.56 -1.66 10.47
C LEU A 80 0.40 -2.61 9.26
N HIS A 81 0.09 -3.90 9.49
CA HIS A 81 -0.23 -4.87 8.43
C HIS A 81 -1.72 -4.92 8.06
N LYS A 82 -2.57 -4.03 8.59
CA LYS A 82 -3.99 -3.98 8.21
C LYS A 82 -4.19 -3.72 6.71
N ALA A 83 -3.20 -3.12 6.04
CA ALA A 83 -3.15 -2.94 4.59
C ALA A 83 -2.94 -4.25 3.79
N LEU A 84 -2.66 -5.38 4.47
CA LEU A 84 -2.42 -6.70 3.87
C LEU A 84 -3.46 -7.75 4.32
N GLU A 85 -4.52 -7.35 5.02
CA GLU A 85 -5.72 -8.20 5.14
C GLU A 85 -6.38 -8.23 3.76
N LEU A 86 -5.86 -9.08 2.87
CA LEU A 86 -6.47 -9.43 1.61
C LEU A 86 -7.85 -10.01 1.94
N ASN A 87 -8.89 -9.23 1.71
CA ASN A 87 -10.25 -9.72 1.72
C ASN A 87 -10.34 -10.90 0.74
N LYS A 88 -11.27 -11.82 0.99
CA LYS A 88 -11.54 -12.88 0.01
C LYS A 88 -11.85 -12.23 -1.33
N GLU A 89 -11.21 -12.76 -2.37
CA GLU A 89 -11.43 -12.34 -3.76
C GLU A 89 -12.94 -12.38 -4.05
N ASP A 90 -13.48 -11.23 -4.45
CA ASP A 90 -14.87 -11.09 -4.90
C ASP A 90 -14.84 -10.75 -6.39
N ASP A 91 -14.93 -11.80 -7.20
CA ASP A 91 -14.89 -11.72 -8.66
C ASP A 91 -15.93 -10.73 -9.21
N LYS A 92 -17.11 -10.63 -8.57
CA LYS A 92 -18.18 -9.75 -9.02
C LYS A 92 -17.87 -8.30 -8.73
N LEU A 93 -17.27 -8.03 -7.57
CA LEU A 93 -16.82 -6.69 -7.20
C LEU A 93 -15.72 -6.22 -8.15
N GLU A 94 -14.72 -7.08 -8.42
CA GLU A 94 -13.66 -6.75 -9.38
C GLU A 94 -14.19 -6.50 -10.79
N GLU A 95 -15.12 -7.33 -11.27
CA GLU A 95 -15.76 -7.13 -12.58
C GLU A 95 -16.48 -5.77 -12.64
N THR A 96 -17.15 -5.40 -11.55
CA THR A 96 -17.85 -4.12 -11.44
C THR A 96 -16.87 -2.95 -11.46
N ILE A 97 -15.75 -3.04 -10.72
CA ILE A 97 -14.70 -2.00 -10.71
C ILE A 97 -14.06 -1.85 -12.09
N LYS A 98 -13.70 -2.96 -12.75
CA LYS A 98 -13.14 -2.94 -14.12
C LYS A 98 -14.10 -2.25 -15.09
N HIS A 99 -15.39 -2.57 -14.99
CA HIS A 99 -16.40 -1.93 -15.82
C HIS A 99 -16.53 -0.42 -15.56
N LEU A 100 -16.50 0.03 -14.31
CA LEU A 100 -16.55 1.47 -14.00
C LEU A 100 -15.34 2.23 -14.58
N LEU A 101 -14.14 1.65 -14.50
CA LEU A 101 -12.93 2.23 -15.10
C LEU A 101 -13.04 2.33 -16.63
N GLU A 102 -13.60 1.31 -17.29
CA GLU A 102 -13.88 1.36 -18.72
C GLU A 102 -14.83 2.51 -19.08
N LEU A 103 -15.89 2.72 -18.28
CA LEU A 103 -16.82 3.84 -18.48
C LEU A 103 -16.14 5.20 -18.32
N GLU A 104 -15.25 5.35 -17.35
CA GLU A 104 -14.49 6.59 -17.15
C GLU A 104 -13.54 6.89 -18.31
N ILE A 105 -12.84 5.88 -18.83
CA ILE A 105 -11.96 6.02 -20.00
C ILE A 105 -12.78 6.50 -21.20
N LEU A 106 -13.91 5.83 -21.47
CA LEU A 106 -14.82 6.20 -22.56
C LEU A 106 -15.39 7.61 -22.38
N ALA A 107 -15.65 8.03 -21.15
CA ALA A 107 -16.11 9.38 -20.87
C ALA A 107 -15.04 10.45 -21.13
N HIS A 108 -13.74 10.13 -21.02
CA HIS A 108 -12.65 11.07 -21.28
C HIS A 108 -12.29 11.21 -22.77
N GLU A 109 -12.80 10.35 -23.65
CA GLU A 109 -12.60 10.48 -25.09
C GLU A 109 -13.18 11.80 -25.65
N ASN A 110 -12.64 12.25 -26.79
CA ASN A 110 -13.06 13.49 -27.43
C ASN A 110 -14.49 13.33 -28.00
N PRO A 111 -15.48 14.14 -27.55
CA PRO A 111 -16.86 14.06 -28.03
C PRO A 111 -17.02 14.27 -29.54
N SER A 112 -16.02 14.88 -30.17
CA SER A 112 -16.00 15.26 -31.58
C SER A 112 -15.50 14.14 -32.49
N GLU A 113 -14.75 13.17 -31.95
CA GLU A 113 -14.03 12.15 -32.72
C GLU A 113 -14.73 10.79 -32.71
N THR A 114 -15.56 10.50 -31.70
CA THR A 114 -16.24 9.21 -31.57
C THR A 114 -17.74 9.38 -31.28
N SER A 115 -18.59 9.05 -32.26
CA SER A 115 -19.96 8.63 -31.95
C SER A 115 -19.86 7.27 -31.24
N ILE A 116 -19.80 7.28 -29.91
CA ILE A 116 -19.69 6.03 -29.16
C ILE A 116 -20.94 5.17 -29.39
N LYS A 117 -20.74 3.86 -29.46
CA LYS A 117 -21.85 2.89 -29.40
C LYS A 117 -22.59 3.09 -28.08
N PRO A 118 -23.89 2.74 -28.02
CA PRO A 118 -24.61 2.70 -26.75
C PRO A 118 -23.83 1.87 -25.73
N VAL A 119 -23.57 2.45 -24.56
CA VAL A 119 -22.83 1.82 -23.48
C VAL A 119 -23.81 1.47 -22.37
N TYR A 120 -23.76 0.24 -21.89
CA TYR A 120 -24.61 -0.21 -20.79
C TYR A 120 -23.87 -0.06 -19.46
N CYS A 121 -24.43 0.70 -18.53
CA CYS A 121 -23.89 0.81 -17.17
C CYS A 121 -24.40 -0.38 -16.33
N LYS A 122 -23.53 -1.32 -15.98
CA LYS A 122 -23.89 -2.46 -15.12
C LYS A 122 -24.32 -2.06 -13.71
N LEU A 123 -23.88 -0.90 -13.22
CA LEU A 123 -24.23 -0.37 -11.90
C LEU A 123 -25.66 0.19 -11.86
N CYS A 124 -26.03 0.97 -12.88
CA CYS A 124 -27.34 1.60 -12.95
C CYS A 124 -28.37 0.77 -13.72
N LEU A 125 -27.92 -0.26 -14.45
CA LEU A 125 -28.72 -1.09 -15.35
C LEU A 125 -29.36 -0.30 -16.51
N THR A 126 -28.71 0.78 -16.94
CA THR A 126 -29.21 1.70 -17.97
C THR A 126 -28.28 1.76 -19.18
N GLU A 127 -28.87 1.88 -20.37
CA GLU A 127 -28.14 2.14 -21.60
C GLU A 127 -27.96 3.66 -21.79
N VAL A 128 -26.72 4.09 -22.00
CA VAL A 128 -26.35 5.49 -22.20
C VAL A 128 -25.79 5.68 -23.60
N ARG A 129 -26.30 6.68 -24.32
CA ARG A 129 -25.92 6.94 -25.72
C ARG A 129 -25.22 8.28 -25.85
N GLY A 130 -23.99 8.25 -26.37
CA GLY A 130 -23.19 9.46 -26.61
C GLY A 130 -22.37 9.89 -25.39
N ILE A 131 -21.16 10.42 -25.65
CA ILE A 131 -20.16 10.75 -24.63
C ILE A 131 -20.68 11.80 -23.64
N ILE A 132 -21.43 12.80 -24.12
CA ILE A 132 -21.98 13.86 -23.26
C ILE A 132 -22.97 13.28 -22.24
N ASN A 133 -23.85 12.36 -22.68
CA ASN A 133 -24.80 11.71 -21.80
C ASN A 133 -24.11 10.73 -20.85
N LEU A 134 -23.01 10.09 -21.29
CA LEU A 134 -22.18 9.25 -20.42
C LEU A 134 -21.56 10.08 -19.30
N ARG A 135 -20.97 11.23 -19.62
CA ARG A 135 -20.44 12.16 -18.60
C ARG A 135 -21.52 12.63 -17.63
N ALA A 136 -22.69 13.02 -18.16
CA ALA A 136 -23.81 13.45 -17.34
C ALA A 136 -24.32 12.30 -16.43
N HIS A 137 -24.36 11.08 -16.94
CA HIS A 137 -24.75 9.89 -16.19
C HIS A 137 -23.77 9.58 -15.06
N LEU A 138 -22.46 9.54 -15.33
CA LEU A 138 -21.43 9.28 -14.32
C LEU A 138 -21.45 10.31 -13.19
N CYS A 139 -21.79 11.57 -13.50
CA CYS A 139 -21.95 12.65 -12.52
C CYS A 139 -23.34 12.71 -11.86
N SER A 140 -24.28 11.82 -12.21
CA SER A 140 -25.64 11.86 -11.67
C SER A 140 -25.68 11.41 -10.21
N GLU A 141 -26.63 11.93 -9.44
CA GLU A 141 -26.84 11.52 -8.04
C GLU A 141 -27.15 10.02 -7.93
N GLU A 142 -27.90 9.46 -8.89
CA GLU A 142 -28.23 8.05 -8.90
C GLU A 142 -26.96 7.18 -9.03
N HIS A 143 -26.08 7.52 -9.98
CA HIS A 143 -24.84 6.78 -10.22
C HIS A 143 -23.88 6.90 -9.03
N THR A 144 -23.63 8.13 -8.57
CA THR A 144 -22.71 8.40 -7.46
C THR A 144 -23.18 7.76 -6.15
N THR A 145 -24.48 7.69 -5.89
CA THR A 145 -25.03 7.01 -4.70
C THR A 145 -24.80 5.50 -4.76
N LYS A 146 -25.05 4.88 -5.92
CA LYS A 146 -24.81 3.44 -6.12
C LYS A 146 -23.31 3.11 -6.07
N GLN A 147 -22.46 3.98 -6.59
CA GLN A 147 -21.01 3.82 -6.56
C GLN A 147 -20.47 3.84 -5.12
N ARG A 148 -20.94 4.78 -4.29
CA ARG A 148 -20.59 4.86 -2.86
C ARG A 148 -21.00 3.63 -2.04
N MET A 149 -22.03 2.89 -2.45
CA MET A 149 -22.41 1.65 -1.78
C MET A 149 -21.46 0.48 -2.07
N ILE A 150 -20.74 0.55 -3.20
CA ILE A 150 -19.76 -0.44 -3.64
C ILE A 150 -18.35 -0.03 -3.20
N ASP A 151 -18.14 1.26 -2.98
CA ASP A 151 -16.88 1.82 -2.55
C ASP A 151 -16.53 1.36 -1.13
N THR A 152 -15.75 0.29 -1.03
CA THR A 152 -15.26 -0.30 0.23
C THR A 152 -14.23 0.59 0.94
N THR A 153 -13.92 1.77 0.40
CA THR A 153 -12.97 2.74 0.95
C THR A 153 -13.35 3.27 2.32
N ALA A 154 -14.64 3.25 2.69
CA ALA A 154 -15.11 3.55 4.04
C ALA A 154 -14.61 2.53 5.09
N GLU A 155 -14.31 1.28 4.70
CA GLU A 155 -13.80 0.24 5.60
C GLU A 155 -12.26 0.19 5.67
N PHE A 156 -11.55 0.69 4.64
CA PHE A 156 -10.10 0.50 4.49
C PHE A 156 -9.26 1.79 4.34
N GLY A 157 -9.87 2.97 4.30
CA GLY A 157 -9.16 4.26 4.37
C GLY A 157 -8.98 4.94 3.00
N GLU A 158 -9.34 6.22 3.00
CA GLU A 158 -9.49 7.17 1.88
C GLU A 158 -10.44 6.75 0.73
N ASP A 159 -11.51 7.53 0.59
CA ASP A 159 -12.48 7.49 -0.51
C ASP A 159 -11.79 7.47 -1.89
N LEU A 160 -12.25 6.61 -2.80
CA LEU A 160 -11.73 6.42 -4.15
C LEU A 160 -11.81 7.75 -4.93
N GLN A 161 -12.82 8.55 -4.61
CA GLN A 161 -12.96 9.93 -5.08
C GLN A 161 -11.76 10.81 -4.67
N SER A 162 -11.23 10.65 -3.45
CA SER A 162 -10.05 11.38 -2.95
C SER A 162 -8.79 11.00 -3.71
N LEU A 163 -8.61 9.71 -3.99
CA LEU A 163 -7.48 9.20 -4.76
C LEU A 163 -7.53 9.67 -6.22
N LEU A 164 -8.70 9.60 -6.86
CA LEU A 164 -8.92 10.10 -8.21
C LEU A 164 -8.69 11.62 -8.30
N THR A 165 -9.03 12.38 -7.25
CA THR A 165 -8.79 13.82 -7.20
C THR A 165 -7.30 14.14 -7.06
N LYS A 166 -6.54 13.35 -6.29
CA LYS A 166 -5.08 13.50 -6.12
C LYS A 166 -4.29 13.10 -7.37
N LEU A 167 -4.85 12.26 -8.24
CA LEU A 167 -4.22 11.78 -9.47
C LEU A 167 -4.52 12.65 -10.70
N ARG A 168 -5.38 13.66 -10.59
CA ARG A 168 -5.56 14.67 -11.64
C ARG A 168 -4.37 15.63 -11.64
N LEU A 169 -3.41 15.36 -12.53
CA LEU A 169 -2.41 16.31 -13.02
C LEU A 169 -3.05 17.34 -13.96
#